data_AF-A0A4Q3D633-F1
#
_entry.id   AF-A0A4Q3D633-F1
#
_cell.length_a   1.000
_cell.length_b   1.000
_cell.length_c   1.000
_cell.angle_alpha   90.00
_cell.angle_beta   90.00
_cell.angle_gamma   90.00
#
_symmetry.space_group_name_H-M   'P 1'
#
loop_
_entity.id
_entity.type
_entity.pdbx_description
1 polymer ?
#
loop_
_entity_poly.entity_id
_entity_poly.type
_entity_poly.pdbx_seq_one_letter_code
_entity_poly.pdbx_strand_id
1 'polypeptide(L)' 'MEKLAALMIERLETGGQLLLVHWTPFVPDYPQTGDEVHDYFMNLCRQKQHLQHLFHQREEKFRLDLFEKV' A
#
# COMPACT_ATOMS: atom_id res chain seq x y z
N MET A 1 -4.83 -0.01 10.68
CA MET A 1 -4.48 0.36 9.30
C MET A 1 -5.25 1.57 8.79
N GLU A 2 -6.57 1.63 8.94
CA GLU A 2 -7.41 2.72 8.42
C GLU A 2 -6.93 4.14 8.72
N LYS A 3 -6.74 4.50 9.99
CA LYS A 3 -6.27 5.84 10.38
C LYS A 3 -4.92 6.19 9.75
N LEU A 4 -4.00 5.23 9.68
CA LEU A 4 -2.66 5.44 9.11
C LEU A 4 -2.76 5.71 7.61
N ALA A 5 -3.48 4.86 6.88
CA ALA A 5 -3.66 5.00 5.44
C ALA A 5 -4.35 6.34 5.10
N ALA A 6 -5.41 6.70 5.82
CA ALA A 6 -6.11 7.97 5.63
C ALA A 6 -5.16 9.17 5.80
N LEU A 7 -4.37 9.20 6.87
CA LEU A 7 -3.43 10.29 7.11
C LEU A 7 -2.32 10.36 6.05
N MET A 8 -1.81 9.23 5.58
CA MET A 8 -0.79 9.23 4.51
C MET A 8 -1.36 9.78 3.20
N ILE A 9 -2.56 9.33 2.81
CA ILE A 9 -3.21 9.76 1.56
C ILE A 9 -3.65 11.23 1.63
N GLU A 10 -4.18 11.69 2.76
CA GLU A 10 -4.59 13.08 2.96
C GLU A 10 -3.41 14.04 2.78
N ARG A 11 -2.23 13.66 3.25
CA ARG A 11 -1.01 14.47 3.21
C ARG A 11 -0.30 14.50 1.85
N LEU A 12 -0.63 13.61 0.93
CA LEU A 12 -0.11 13.67 -0.44
C LEU A 12 -0.77 14.84 -1.20
N GLU A 13 0.02 15.54 -1.99
CA GLU A 13 -0.52 16.44 -3.02
C GLU A 13 -1.12 15.62 -4.17
N THR A 14 -1.97 16.21 -5.00
CA THR A 14 -2.42 15.58 -6.25
C THR A 14 -1.20 15.34 -7.15
N GLY A 15 -1.06 14.12 -7.69
CA GLY A 15 0.14 13.63 -8.36
C GLY A 15 1.24 13.14 -7.41
N GLY A 16 1.05 13.26 -6.10
CA GLY A 16 1.98 12.75 -5.09
C GLY A 16 1.95 11.23 -5.02
N GLN A 17 3.13 10.61 -4.86
CA GLN A 17 3.29 9.16 -4.93
C GLN A 17 3.55 8.53 -3.55
N LEU A 18 3.01 7.33 -3.35
CA LEU A 18 3.21 6.47 -2.19
C LEU A 18 3.79 5.13 -2.64
N LEU A 19 5.03 4.87 -2.28
CA LEU A 19 5.70 3.59 -2.51
C LEU A 19 5.65 2.74 -1.25
N LEU A 20 5.05 1.54 -1.35
CA LEU A 20 5.07 0.55 -0.28
C LEU A 20 6.03 -0.57 -0.65
N VAL A 21 6.85 -0.99 0.32
CA VAL A 21 7.77 -2.13 0.18
C VAL A 21 7.74 -2.94 1.47
N HIS A 22 7.37 -4.22 1.38
CA HIS A 22 7.34 -5.11 2.54
C HIS A 22 7.94 -6.47 2.24
N TRP A 23 8.63 -7.03 3.23
CA TRP A 23 8.94 -8.46 3.25
C TRP A 23 7.64 -9.26 3.40
N THR A 24 7.55 -10.36 2.66
CA THR A 24 6.36 -11.22 2.57
C THR A 24 6.41 -12.49 3.41
N PRO A 25 7.57 -12.99 3.92
CA PRO A 25 7.57 -14.08 4.89
C PRO A 25 6.77 -13.75 6.14
N PHE A 26 6.06 -14.75 6.65
CA PHE A 26 5.32 -14.66 7.90
C PHE A 26 6.29 -14.50 9.09
N VAL A 27 5.98 -13.54 9.97
CA VAL A 27 6.71 -13.29 11.22
C VAL A 27 5.69 -13.38 12.36
N PRO A 28 5.80 -14.36 13.29
CA PRO A 28 4.79 -14.59 14.34
C PRO A 28 4.47 -13.37 15.20
N ASP A 29 5.46 -12.51 15.44
CA ASP A 29 5.32 -11.35 16.32
C ASP A 29 4.70 -10.14 15.62
N TYR A 30 4.47 -10.21 14.31
CA TYR A 30 3.85 -9.11 13.56
C TYR A 30 2.35 -9.30 13.44
N PRO A 31 1.57 -8.22 13.62
CA PRO A 31 0.11 -8.31 13.63
C PRO A 31 -0.50 -8.60 12.25
N GLN A 32 0.29 -8.45 11.19
CA GLN A 32 -0.11 -8.66 9.79
C GLN A 32 1.13 -8.87 8.92
N THR A 33 0.94 -9.58 7.81
CA THR A 33 1.95 -9.82 6.77
C THR A 33 2.10 -8.61 5.85
N GLY A 34 3.22 -8.54 5.12
CA GLY A 34 3.40 -7.56 4.05
C GLY A 34 2.30 -7.65 2.99
N ASP A 35 1.79 -8.84 2.69
CA ASP A 35 0.70 -9.01 1.73
C ASP A 35 -0.60 -8.37 2.19
N GLU A 36 -0.99 -8.58 3.44
CA GLU A 36 -2.19 -7.97 4.01
C GLU A 36 -2.11 -6.44 4.02
N VAL A 37 -0.91 -5.88 4.22
CA VAL A 37 -0.68 -4.43 4.10
C VAL A 37 -0.98 -3.97 2.68
N HIS A 38 -0.39 -4.60 1.68
CA HIS A 38 -0.55 -4.15 0.29
C HIS A 38 -1.98 -4.35 -0.22
N ASP A 39 -2.62 -5.46 0.14
CA ASP A 39 -4.01 -5.74 -0.23
C ASP A 39 -4.98 -4.72 0.35
N TYR A 40 -4.68 -4.19 1.55
CA TYR A 40 -5.43 -3.08 2.12
C TYR A 40 -5.41 -1.84 1.21
N PHE A 41 -4.24 -1.39 0.73
CA PHE A 41 -4.14 -0.23 -0.18
C PHE A 41 -4.75 -0.49 -1.55
N MET A 42 -4.59 -1.70 -2.09
CA MET A 42 -5.26 -2.10 -3.34
C MET A 42 -6.78 -2.01 -3.23
N ASN A 43 -7.36 -2.33 -2.07
CA ASN A 43 -8.79 -2.18 -1.85
C ASN A 43 -9.22 -0.71 -1.79
N LEU A 44 -8.41 0.19 -1.23
CA LEU A 44 -8.68 1.64 -1.28
C LEU A 44 -8.69 2.17 -2.72
N CYS A 45 -7.76 1.72 -3.57
CA CYS A 45 -7.76 2.03 -5.00
C CYS A 45 -9.05 1.57 -5.69
N ARG A 46 -9.47 0.32 -5.45
CA ARG A 46 -10.70 -0.25 -6.04
C ARG A 46 -11.97 0.50 -5.62
N GLN A 47 -11.97 1.05 -4.41
CA GLN A 47 -13.06 1.87 -3.88
C GLN A 47 -13.04 3.32 -4.40
N LYS A 48 -12.15 3.65 -5.35
CA LYS A 48 -11.97 4.99 -5.93
C LYS A 48 -11.65 6.09 -4.91
N GLN A 49 -10.91 5.75 -3.84
CA GLN A 49 -10.52 6.72 -2.81
C GLN A 49 -9.31 7.59 -3.20
N HIS A 50 -9.36 8.25 -4.36
CA HIS A 50 -8.31 9.18 -4.80
C HIS A 50 -6.90 8.56 -4.91
N LEU A 51 -6.79 7.24 -5.11
CA LEU A 51 -5.52 6.56 -5.35
C LEU A 51 -5.60 5.75 -6.64
N GLN A 52 -4.63 5.97 -7.52
CA GLN A 52 -4.36 5.16 -8.69
C GLN A 52 -3.16 4.25 -8.39
N HIS A 53 -3.26 2.97 -8.74
CA HIS A 53 -2.13 2.05 -8.70
C HIS A 53 -1.34 2.15 -9.99
N LEU A 54 -0.04 2.41 -9.88
CA LEU A 54 0.85 2.68 -11.02
C LEU A 54 1.77 1.51 -11.34
N PHE A 55 2.29 0.84 -10.32
CA PHE A 55 3.29 -0.21 -10.50
C PHE A 55 3.19 -1.27 -9.41
N HIS A 56 3.47 -2.50 -9.82
CA HIS A 56 3.52 -3.67 -8.96
C HIS A 56 4.77 -4.49 -9.26
N GLN A 57 5.46 -4.91 -8.20
CA GLN A 57 6.51 -5.91 -8.28
C GLN A 57 6.39 -6.90 -7.13
N ARG A 58 6.45 -8.19 -7.47
CA ARG A 58 6.48 -9.29 -6.51
C ARG A 58 7.69 -10.15 -6.78
N GLU A 59 8.49 -10.33 -5.73
CA GLU A 59 9.60 -11.28 -5.68
C GLU A 59 9.33 -12.33 -4.60
N GLU A 60 10.22 -13.32 -4.50
CA GLU A 60 10.09 -14.42 -3.53
C GLU A 60 9.90 -13.91 -2.09
N LYS A 61 10.66 -12.87 -1.71
CA LYS A 61 10.73 -12.41 -0.32
C LYS A 61 10.10 -11.05 -0.08
N PHE A 62 9.77 -10.29 -1.11
CA PHE A 62 9.20 -8.96 -0.94
C PHE A 62 8.17 -8.61 -1.99
N ARG A 63 7.34 -7.64 -1.65
CA ARG A 63 6.36 -7.01 -2.53
C ARG A 63 6.56 -5.51 -2.51
N LEU A 64 6.34 -4.91 -3.67
CA LEU A 64 6.37 -3.49 -3.89
C LEU A 64 5.13 -3.07 -4.67
N ASP A 65 4.46 -2.02 -4.22
CA ASP A 65 3.36 -1.37 -4.96
C ASP A 65 3.54 0.15 -4.91
N LEU A 66 3.40 0.81 -6.06
CA LEU A 66 3.42 2.25 -6.22
C LEU A 66 2.01 2.76 -6.47
N PHE A 67 1.61 3.75 -5.66
CA PHE A 67 0.34 4.44 -5.79
C PHE A 67 0.59 5.92 -6.05
N GLU A 68 -0.36 6.57 -6.70
CA GLU A 68 -0.37 8.01 -6.91
C GLU A 68 -1.74 8.57 -6.51
N LYS A 69 -1.73 9.73 -5.85
CA LYS A 69 -2.96 10.42 -5.51
C LYS A 69 -3.51 11.15 -6.73
N VAL A 70 -4.77 10.87 -7.07
CA VAL A 70 -5.48 11.47 -8.22
C VAL A 70 -6.62 12.38 -7.79
#